data_AF-A0A0F4LD97-F1
#
_entry.id   AF-A0A0F4LD97-F1
#
_cell.length_a   1.000
_cell.length_b   1.000
_cell.length_c   1.000
_cell.angle_alpha   90.00
_cell.angle_beta   90.00
_cell.angle_gamma   90.00
#
_symmetry.space_group_name_H-M   'P 1'
#
loop_
_entity.id
_entity.type
_entity.pdbx_description
1 polymer ?
#
loop_
_entity_poly.entity_id
_entity_poly.type
_entity_poly.pdbx_seq_one_letter_code
_entity_poly.pdbx_strand_id
1 'polypeptide(L)'
;MADLNDIQLSTQDILKKQFRTKVKGLDPDEVDAFLDKVIADYDTFEQIIEDLYGQIGKLQGELMDDHHKEQALDSQKTRRITPVTSAESIKTYTPNHERSTQSFNPINKSDTQTENSTNMAIIQRISTLERKVYNLEQRVYGLQKE
;
A
#
# COMPACT_ATOMS: atom_id res chain seq x y z
N MET A 1 21.07 -6.97 -15.59
CA MET A 1 19.91 -7.49 -16.34
C MET A 1 20.20 -7.22 -17.81
N ALA A 2 19.77 -8.08 -18.72
CA ALA A 2 19.89 -7.76 -20.15
C ALA A 2 18.87 -6.66 -20.46
N ASP A 3 19.29 -5.61 -21.16
CA ASP A 3 18.42 -4.51 -21.54
C ASP A 3 17.72 -4.83 -22.86
N LEU A 4 16.54 -4.23 -23.11
CA LEU A 4 15.82 -4.41 -24.38
C LEU A 4 16.69 -4.09 -25.62
N ASN A 5 17.68 -3.21 -25.45
CA ASN A 5 18.62 -2.81 -26.50
C ASN A 5 19.70 -3.87 -26.81
N ASP A 6 19.84 -4.91 -25.97
CA ASP A 6 20.77 -6.02 -26.22
C ASP A 6 20.20 -7.03 -27.23
N ILE A 7 18.93 -6.90 -27.64
CA ILE A 7 18.29 -7.74 -28.65
C ILE A 7 18.82 -7.35 -30.04
N GLN A 8 19.51 -8.29 -30.69
CA GLN A 8 20.20 -8.04 -31.96
C GLN A 8 19.37 -8.31 -33.22
N LEU A 9 18.24 -9.01 -33.08
CA LEU A 9 17.43 -9.47 -34.21
C LEU A 9 15.98 -9.08 -33.96
N SER A 10 15.32 -8.54 -34.98
CA SER A 10 13.86 -8.40 -35.01
C SER A 10 13.20 -9.56 -35.76
N THR A 11 11.90 -9.77 -35.56
CA THR A 11 11.09 -10.71 -36.36
C THR A 11 11.30 -10.51 -37.87
N GLN A 12 11.35 -9.24 -38.29
CA GLN A 12 11.55 -8.86 -39.70
C GLN A 12 12.95 -9.22 -40.21
N ASP A 13 13.98 -9.10 -39.37
CA ASP A 13 15.36 -9.43 -39.75
C ASP A 13 15.53 -10.94 -39.90
N ILE A 14 14.88 -11.73 -39.05
CA ILE A 14 14.88 -13.19 -39.12
C ILE A 14 14.16 -13.65 -40.39
N LEU A 15 12.99 -13.08 -40.69
CA LEU A 15 12.21 -13.41 -41.90
C LEU A 15 12.97 -13.10 -43.20
N LYS A 16 13.71 -11.98 -43.25
CA LYS A 16 14.46 -11.57 -44.44
C LYS A 16 15.85 -12.22 -44.52
N LYS A 17 16.22 -13.04 -43.54
CA LYS A 17 17.55 -13.65 -43.48
C LYS A 17 17.70 -14.68 -44.60
N GLN A 18 18.71 -14.49 -45.44
CA GLN A 18 19.08 -15.43 -46.48
C GLN A 18 20.37 -16.14 -46.09
N PHE A 19 20.33 -17.47 -46.00
CA PHE A 19 21.51 -18.28 -45.68
C PHE A 19 22.27 -18.67 -46.94
N ARG A 20 23.60 -18.75 -46.84
CA ARG A 20 24.43 -19.27 -47.93
C ARG A 20 24.39 -20.79 -47.91
N THR A 21 23.92 -21.42 -48.98
CA THR A 21 23.93 -22.87 -49.13
C THR A 21 25.35 -23.40 -49.36
N LYS A 22 25.74 -24.45 -48.65
CA LYS A 22 27.02 -25.17 -48.85
C LYS A 22 26.72 -26.64 -49.14
N VAL A 23 27.61 -27.30 -49.92
CA VAL A 23 27.42 -28.69 -50.41
C VAL A 23 27.29 -29.72 -49.27
N LYS A 24 27.89 -29.45 -48.10
CA LYS A 24 27.52 -30.07 -46.82
C LYS A 24 26.93 -28.98 -45.94
N GLY A 25 25.61 -28.87 -45.93
CA GLY A 25 24.86 -27.89 -45.17
C GLY A 25 23.64 -28.51 -44.51
N LEU A 26 22.98 -27.72 -43.67
CA LEU A 26 21.65 -28.04 -43.17
C LEU A 26 20.63 -27.94 -44.31
N ASP A 27 19.56 -28.71 -44.22
CA ASP A 27 18.46 -28.64 -45.17
C ASP A 27 17.78 -27.27 -45.05
N PRO A 28 17.68 -26.48 -46.15
CA PRO A 28 16.99 -25.19 -46.12
C PRO A 28 15.55 -25.30 -45.63
N ASP A 29 14.83 -26.38 -45.96
CA ASP A 29 13.43 -26.53 -45.58
C ASP A 29 13.26 -26.77 -44.08
N GLU A 30 14.19 -27.51 -43.46
CA GLU A 30 14.20 -27.72 -42.00
C GLU A 30 14.55 -26.42 -41.26
N VAL A 31 15.49 -25.65 -41.80
CA VAL A 31 15.87 -24.36 -41.24
C VAL A 31 14.69 -23.39 -41.31
N ASP A 32 14.01 -23.28 -42.45
CA ASP A 32 12.86 -22.38 -42.60
C ASP A 32 11.73 -22.77 -41.64
N ALA A 33 11.39 -24.06 -41.54
CA ALA A 33 10.38 -24.54 -40.60
C ALA A 33 10.74 -24.29 -39.13
N PHE A 34 12.03 -24.25 -38.80
CA PHE A 34 12.51 -23.85 -37.48
C PHE A 34 12.41 -22.33 -37.28
N LEU A 35 12.78 -21.53 -38.29
CA LEU A 35 12.72 -20.08 -38.23
C LEU A 35 11.29 -19.56 -38.11
N ASP A 36 10.29 -20.23 -38.70
CA ASP A 36 8.87 -19.91 -38.50
C ASP A 36 8.47 -19.96 -37.02
N LYS A 37 9.00 -20.94 -36.27
CA LYS A 37 8.75 -21.06 -34.82
C LYS A 37 9.46 -19.97 -34.04
N VAL A 38 10.72 -19.69 -34.39
CA VAL A 38 11.49 -18.60 -33.77
C VAL A 38 10.81 -17.26 -34.00
N ILE A 39 10.28 -17.01 -35.20
CA ILE A 39 9.49 -15.82 -35.55
C ILE A 39 8.26 -15.71 -34.64
N ALA A 40 7.48 -16.80 -34.50
CA ALA A 40 6.30 -16.81 -33.63
C ALA A 40 6.64 -16.53 -32.15
N ASP A 41 7.76 -17.07 -31.66
CA ASP A 41 8.23 -16.82 -30.30
C ASP A 41 8.66 -15.36 -30.12
N TYR A 42 9.34 -14.75 -31.10
CA TYR A 42 9.72 -13.34 -31.06
C TYR A 42 8.51 -12.41 -31.02
N ASP A 43 7.49 -12.67 -31.84
CA ASP A 43 6.23 -11.91 -31.79
C ASP A 43 5.53 -12.05 -30.43
N THR A 44 5.58 -13.25 -29.84
CA THR A 44 5.03 -13.51 -28.51
C THR A 44 5.82 -12.75 -27.43
N PHE A 45 7.15 -12.69 -27.53
CA PHE A 45 7.96 -11.91 -26.60
C PHE A 45 7.67 -10.41 -26.69
N GLU A 46 7.48 -9.87 -27.89
CA GLU A 46 7.09 -8.46 -28.06
C GLU A 46 5.76 -8.16 -27.35
N GLN A 47 4.75 -9.03 -27.51
CA GLN A 47 3.46 -8.88 -26.82
C GLN A 47 3.60 -8.93 -25.30
N ILE A 48 4.37 -9.89 -24.77
CA ILE A 48 4.60 -10.01 -23.32
C ILE A 48 5.27 -8.74 -22.78
N ILE A 49 6.26 -8.22 -23.50
CA ILE A 49 6.96 -7.01 -23.11
C ILE A 49 6.00 -5.81 -23.10
N GLU A 50 5.17 -5.65 -24.13
CA GLU A 50 4.16 -4.59 -24.20
C GLU A 50 3.14 -4.70 -23.06
N ASP A 51 2.63 -5.89 -22.78
CA ASP A 51 1.70 -6.16 -21.69
C ASP A 51 2.31 -5.83 -20.32
N LEU A 52 3.57 -6.17 -20.11
CA LEU A 52 4.28 -5.85 -18.87
C LEU A 52 4.49 -4.34 -18.71
N TYR A 53 4.92 -3.63 -19.77
CA TYR A 53 5.02 -2.17 -19.72
C TYR A 53 3.66 -1.51 -19.49
N GLY A 54 2.60 -2.02 -20.10
CA GLY A 54 1.23 -1.58 -19.87
C GLY A 54 0.77 -1.78 -18.43
N GLN A 55 1.08 -2.92 -17.82
CA GLN A 55 0.81 -3.17 -16.41
C GLN A 55 1.59 -2.23 -15.49
N ILE A 56 2.89 -2.06 -15.73
CA ILE A 56 3.72 -1.13 -14.96
C ILE A 56 3.14 0.28 -15.03
N GLY A 57 2.76 0.74 -16.22
CA GLY A 57 2.14 2.05 -16.40
C GLY A 57 0.82 2.21 -15.62
N LYS A 58 -0.05 1.18 -15.64
CA LYS A 58 -1.30 1.18 -14.87
C LYS A 58 -1.05 1.23 -13.36
N LEU A 59 -0.16 0.39 -12.84
CA LEU A 59 0.19 0.37 -11.42
C LEU A 59 0.82 1.69 -10.95
N GLN A 60 1.70 2.28 -11.77
CA GLN A 60 2.28 3.59 -11.47
C GLN A 60 1.21 4.70 -11.44
N GLY A 61 0.25 4.65 -12.37
CA GLY A 61 -0.89 5.58 -12.36
C GLY A 61 -1.75 5.44 -11.11
N GLU A 62 -2.09 4.21 -10.71
CA GLU A 62 -2.88 3.94 -9.50
C GLU A 62 -2.16 4.43 -8.22
N LEU A 63 -0.85 4.21 -8.12
CA LEU A 63 -0.04 4.74 -7.02
C LEU A 63 -0.05 6.27 -6.97
N MET A 64 0.01 6.95 -8.11
CA MET A 64 -0.06 8.42 -8.15
C MET A 64 -1.45 8.91 -7.71
N ASP A 65 -2.52 8.28 -8.19
CA ASP A 65 -3.89 8.63 -7.82
C ASP A 65 -4.18 8.43 -6.32
N ASP A 66 -3.68 7.35 -5.73
CA ASP A 66 -3.81 7.09 -4.29
C ASP A 66 -2.99 8.08 -3.46
N HIS A 67 -1.77 8.43 -3.88
CA HIS A 67 -1.00 9.50 -3.24
C HIS A 67 -1.71 10.87 -3.32
N HIS A 68 -2.41 11.16 -4.42
CA HIS A 68 -3.21 12.38 -4.54
C HIS A 68 -4.45 12.37 -3.63
N LYS A 69 -5.09 11.21 -3.42
CA LYS A 69 -6.21 11.07 -2.47
C LYS A 69 -5.76 11.23 -1.01
N GLU A 70 -4.61 10.68 -0.62
CA GLU A 70 -4.06 10.87 0.73
C GLU A 70 -3.74 12.34 1.02
N GLN A 71 -3.17 13.08 0.07
CA GLN A 71 -2.89 14.52 0.22
C GLN A 71 -4.18 15.37 0.30
N ALA A 72 -5.24 14.97 -0.39
CA ALA A 72 -6.54 15.66 -0.33
C ALA A 72 -7.26 15.44 1.02
N LEU A 73 -7.08 14.28 1.67
CA LEU A 73 -7.67 13.97 2.97
C LEU A 73 -6.97 14.69 4.14
N ASP A 74 -5.66 14.95 4.04
CA ASP A 74 -4.93 15.71 5.07
C ASP A 74 -5.25 17.22 5.04
N SER A 75 -5.69 17.73 3.88
CA SER A 75 -6.08 19.14 3.70
C SER A 75 -7.42 19.53 4.37
N GLN A 76 -8.24 18.55 4.79
CA GLN A 76 -9.49 18.83 5.51
C GLN A 76 -9.36 18.77 7.05
N LYS A 77 -8.25 18.24 7.60
CA LYS A 77 -8.07 18.13 9.06
C LYS A 77 -7.61 19.43 9.73
N THR A 78 -7.11 20.42 8.98
CA THR A 78 -6.52 21.66 9.55
C THR A 78 -7.44 22.88 9.55
N ARG A 79 -8.75 22.74 9.26
CA ARG A 79 -9.72 23.87 9.27
C ARG A 79 -10.68 23.90 10.47
N ARG A 80 -10.29 23.38 11.63
CA ARG A 80 -11.03 23.63 12.89
C ARG A 80 -10.11 23.81 14.09
N ILE A 81 -9.32 24.88 14.10
CA ILE A 81 -8.84 25.46 15.36
C ILE A 81 -9.02 26.97 15.28
N THR A 82 -10.12 27.44 15.84
CA THR A 82 -10.26 28.84 16.28
C THR A 82 -9.44 29.03 17.56
N PRO A 83 -8.65 30.11 17.71
CA PRO A 83 -7.93 30.37 18.94
C PRO A 83 -8.92 30.95 19.97
N VAL A 84 -9.53 30.09 20.78
CA VAL A 84 -10.22 30.54 21.98
C VAL A 84 -9.23 30.52 23.13
N THR A 85 -8.73 31.70 23.44
CA THR A 85 -8.12 32.04 24.72
C THR A 85 -9.16 31.84 25.82
N SER A 86 -9.07 30.75 26.57
CA SER A 86 -9.71 30.57 27.88
C SER A 86 -9.04 29.37 28.53
N ALA A 87 -8.36 29.60 29.66
CA ALA A 87 -7.77 28.55 30.46
C ALA A 87 -8.89 27.63 31.01
N GLU A 88 -9.18 26.55 30.29
CA GLU A 88 -10.14 25.54 30.75
C GLU A 88 -9.35 24.37 31.33
N SER A 89 -9.56 24.14 32.62
CA SER A 89 -8.94 23.08 33.40
C SER A 89 -9.18 21.73 32.73
N ILE A 90 -8.09 21.01 32.49
CA ILE A 90 -8.10 19.65 31.95
C ILE A 90 -8.96 18.79 32.90
N LYS A 91 -10.19 18.46 32.49
CA LYS A 91 -11.06 17.52 33.21
C LYS A 91 -10.52 16.11 33.01
N THR A 92 -9.61 15.71 33.89
CA THR A 92 -9.16 14.33 34.02
C THR A 92 -10.35 13.46 34.45
N TYR A 93 -10.67 12.43 33.66
CA TYR A 93 -11.66 11.43 34.02
C TYR A 93 -11.14 10.61 35.21
N THR A 94 -11.67 10.89 36.40
CA THR A 94 -11.60 9.99 37.55
C THR A 94 -12.82 9.08 37.51
N PRO A 95 -12.67 7.77 37.26
CA PRO A 95 -13.81 6.87 37.34
C PRO A 95 -14.27 6.82 38.80
N ASN A 96 -15.43 7.41 39.08
CA ASN A 96 -16.06 7.33 40.39
C ASN A 96 -16.68 5.94 40.52
N HIS A 97 -16.08 5.07 41.34
CA HIS A 97 -16.56 3.72 41.55
C HIS A 97 -17.57 3.69 42.70
N GLU A 98 -18.77 4.23 42.46
CA GLU A 98 -19.91 3.94 43.33
C GLU A 98 -20.69 2.76 42.74
N ARG A 99 -20.32 1.56 43.19
CA ARG A 99 -21.08 0.35 42.89
C ARG A 99 -22.19 0.19 43.93
N SER A 100 -23.31 0.88 43.73
CA SER A 100 -24.56 0.54 44.41
C SER A 100 -25.14 -0.74 43.80
N THR A 101 -25.26 -1.78 44.61
CA THR A 101 -25.93 -3.03 44.28
C THR A 101 -27.44 -2.82 44.19
N GLN A 102 -28.06 -3.16 43.06
CA GLN A 102 -29.47 -3.61 43.00
C GLN A 102 -29.80 -4.32 41.68
N SER A 103 -30.78 -5.21 41.78
CA SER A 103 -31.00 -6.40 40.95
C SER A 103 -31.89 -6.21 39.71
N PHE A 104 -31.61 -7.04 38.69
CA PHE A 104 -32.41 -7.63 37.60
C PHE A 104 -33.57 -6.86 36.90
N ASN A 105 -33.47 -6.72 35.56
CA ASN A 105 -34.29 -7.50 34.61
C ASN A 105 -33.68 -7.51 33.17
N PRO A 106 -33.71 -8.63 32.41
CA PRO A 106 -33.12 -8.70 31.08
C PRO A 106 -34.18 -8.59 29.98
N ILE A 107 -34.07 -7.63 29.05
CA ILE A 107 -34.77 -7.69 27.76
C ILE A 107 -33.99 -6.88 26.70
N ASN A 108 -33.79 -7.55 25.56
CA ASN A 108 -33.27 -7.09 24.26
C ASN A 108 -31.80 -6.71 24.12
N LYS A 109 -31.04 -7.65 23.53
CA LYS A 109 -29.82 -7.40 22.76
C LYS A 109 -30.19 -7.20 21.27
N SER A 110 -29.67 -6.14 20.66
CA SER A 110 -29.02 -6.24 19.34
C SER A 110 -28.04 -5.07 19.15
N ASP A 111 -26.77 -5.44 19.01
CA ASP A 111 -25.73 -4.80 18.20
C ASP A 111 -24.95 -3.56 18.67
N THR A 112 -25.31 -2.87 19.75
CA THR A 112 -24.50 -1.72 20.24
C THR A 112 -23.59 -2.02 21.45
N GLN A 113 -23.72 -3.18 22.10
CA GLN A 113 -22.91 -3.50 23.29
C GLN A 113 -21.46 -3.86 22.96
N THR A 114 -21.18 -4.46 21.80
CA THR A 114 -19.83 -4.88 21.41
C THR A 114 -18.95 -3.67 21.10
N GLU A 115 -19.49 -2.68 20.40
CA GLU A 115 -18.78 -1.42 20.12
C GLU A 115 -18.56 -0.58 21.38
N ASN A 116 -19.54 -0.50 22.28
CA ASN A 116 -19.38 0.24 23.54
C ASN A 116 -18.27 -0.37 24.43
N SER A 117 -18.12 -1.70 24.42
CA SER A 117 -17.01 -2.36 25.13
C SER A 117 -15.65 -2.07 24.50
N THR A 118 -15.59 -2.01 23.16
CA THR A 118 -14.38 -1.67 22.39
C THR A 118 -14.00 -0.20 22.54
N ASN A 119 -14.98 0.70 22.44
CA ASN A 119 -14.80 2.14 22.64
C ASN A 119 -14.33 2.44 24.07
N MET A 120 -14.89 1.75 25.07
CA MET A 120 -14.42 1.81 26.45
C MET A 120 -12.98 1.29 26.60
N ALA A 121 -12.62 0.18 25.94
CA ALA A 121 -11.26 -0.36 25.96
C ALA A 121 -10.25 0.56 25.26
N ILE A 122 -10.65 1.21 24.17
CA ILE A 122 -9.86 2.22 23.46
C ILE A 122 -9.63 3.42 24.38
N ILE A 123 -10.68 3.95 25.02
CA ILE A 123 -10.57 5.06 25.96
C ILE A 123 -9.63 4.71 27.11
N GLN A 124 -9.77 3.51 27.72
CA GLN A 124 -8.87 3.06 28.79
C GLN A 124 -7.42 2.94 28.34
N ARG A 125 -7.19 2.42 27.12
CA ARG A 125 -5.86 2.30 26.54
C ARG A 125 -5.24 3.67 26.29
N ILE A 126 -6.02 4.61 25.75
CA ILE A 126 -5.60 6.00 25.53
C ILE A 126 -5.25 6.67 26.87
N SER A 127 -6.12 6.61 27.88
CA SER A 127 -5.83 7.19 29.20
C SER A 127 -4.61 6.58 29.87
N THR A 128 -4.37 5.28 29.67
CA THR A 128 -3.16 4.61 30.17
C THR A 128 -1.92 5.10 29.41
N LEU A 129 -2.02 5.26 28.09
CA LEU A 129 -0.95 5.80 27.26
C LEU A 129 -0.64 7.26 27.63
N GLU A 130 -1.64 8.11 27.77
CA GLU A 130 -1.48 9.51 28.19
C GLU A 130 -0.77 9.60 29.55
N ARG A 131 -1.17 8.78 30.53
CA ARG A 131 -0.47 8.69 31.82
C ARG A 131 0.99 8.26 31.65
N LYS A 132 1.25 7.24 30.83
CA LYS A 132 2.62 6.73 30.61
C LYS A 132 3.49 7.74 29.87
N VAL A 133 2.98 8.35 28.80
CA VAL A 133 3.64 9.38 28.00
C VAL A 133 3.94 10.59 28.88
N TYR A 134 2.97 11.06 29.66
CA TYR A 134 3.20 12.14 30.62
C TYR A 134 4.33 11.80 31.61
N ASN A 135 4.32 10.62 32.23
CA ASN A 135 5.42 10.21 33.12
C ASN A 135 6.75 9.95 32.39
N LEU A 136 6.72 9.65 31.08
CA LEU A 136 7.90 9.49 30.24
C LEU A 136 8.47 10.86 29.89
N GLU A 137 7.63 11.81 29.46
CA GLU A 137 8.00 13.19 29.16
C GLU A 137 8.55 13.88 30.41
N GLN A 138 7.92 13.70 31.57
CA GLN A 138 8.45 14.20 32.84
C GLN A 138 9.82 13.60 33.18
N ARG A 139 10.10 12.34 32.82
CA ARG A 139 11.43 11.74 33.02
C ARG A 139 12.45 12.17 31.96
N VAL A 140 12.06 12.27 30.70
CA VAL A 140 12.95 12.59 29.58
C VAL A 140 13.29 14.09 29.58
N TYR A 141 12.30 14.95 29.80
CA TYR A 141 12.46 16.41 29.84
C TYR A 141 12.71 16.96 31.24
N GLY A 142 12.32 16.25 32.31
CA GLY A 142 12.66 16.63 33.69
C GLY A 142 14.11 16.33 34.09
N LEU A 143 14.82 15.45 33.38
CA LEU A 143 16.26 15.24 33.57
C LEU A 143 17.15 16.25 32.81
N GLN A 144 16.59 17.18 32.04
CA GLN A 144 17.35 18.22 31.34
C GLN A 144 17.41 19.56 32.09
N LYS A 145 17.00 19.59 33.36
CA LYS A 145 17.20 20.74 34.25
C LYS A 145 17.82 20.30 35.57
N GLU A 146 19.13 20.07 35.53
CA GLU A 146 20.08 20.48 36.57
C GLU A 146 21.51 20.48 35.98
#